data_AF-A0A434NT55-F1
#
_entry.id   AF-A0A434NT55-F1
#
_cell.length_a   1.000
_cell.length_b   1.000
_cell.length_c   1.000
_cell.angle_alpha   90.00
_cell.angle_beta   90.00
_cell.angle_gamma   90.00
#
_symmetry.space_group_name_H-M   'P 1'
#
loop_
_entity.id
_entity.type
_entity.pdbx_description
1 polymer ?
#
loop_
_entity_poly.entity_id
_entity_poly.type
_entity_poly.pdbx_seq_one_letter_code
_entity_poly.pdbx_strand_id
1 'polypeptide(L)' 'ELPATRYRLCMSDTLSRLTRKAPPAISIDDYVAAMSLIDAAYEKTGR' A
#
# COMPACT_ATOMS: atom_id res chain seq x y z
N GLU A 1 -4.80 -9.04 -13.81
CA GLU A 1 -3.37 -8.61 -13.77
C GLU A 1 -2.59 -9.57 -12.88
N LEU A 2 -1.34 -9.92 -13.24
CA LEU A 2 -0.51 -10.78 -12.40
C LEU A 2 0.11 -9.96 -11.24
N PRO A 3 0.18 -10.50 -10.00
CA PRO A 3 0.78 -9.79 -8.85
C PRO A 3 2.17 -9.22 -9.11
N ALA A 4 3.01 -9.96 -9.85
CA ALA A 4 4.34 -9.53 -10.24
C ALA A 4 4.36 -8.26 -11.13
N THR A 5 3.32 -8.03 -11.93
CA THR A 5 3.22 -6.81 -12.74
C THR A 5 2.89 -5.60 -11.87
N ARG A 6 1.93 -5.74 -10.95
CA ARG A 6 1.56 -4.67 -10.02
C ARG A 6 2.72 -4.26 -9.11
N TYR A 7 3.48 -5.24 -8.61
CA TYR A 7 4.66 -4.97 -7.79
C TYR A 7 5.73 -4.17 -8.56
N ARG A 8 6.04 -4.57 -9.80
CA ARG A 8 7.01 -3.85 -10.65
C ARG A 8 6.59 -2.42 -10.94
N LEU A 9 5.31 -2.18 -11.23
CA LEU A 9 4.79 -0.83 -11.46
C LEU A 9 4.88 0.03 -10.19
N CYS A 10 4.52 -0.51 -9.02
CA CYS A 10 4.65 0.18 -7.74
C CYS A 10 6.10 0.57 -7.43
N MET A 11 7.04 -0.35 -7.66
CA MET A 11 8.47 -0.08 -7.44
C MET A 11 9.00 0.98 -8.41
N SER A 12 8.61 0.92 -9.68
CA SER A 12 8.99 1.91 -10.67
C SER A 12 8.48 3.31 -10.32
N ASP A 13 7.23 3.45 -9.87
CA ASP A 13 6.67 4.73 -9.42
C ASP A 13 7.37 5.26 -8.16
N THR A 14 7.65 4.36 -7.20
CA THR A 14 8.35 4.71 -5.95
C THR A 14 9.74 5.29 -6.24
N LEU A 15 10.53 4.64 -7.10
CA LEU A 15 11.86 5.11 -7.48
C LEU A 15 11.79 6.45 -8.22
N SER A 16 10.85 6.59 -9.16
CA SER A 16 10.62 7.83 -9.90
C SER A 16 10.30 9.01 -8.97
N ARG A 17 9.43 8.79 -7.96
CA ARG A 17 9.08 9.77 -6.93
C ARG A 17 10.27 10.18 -6.06
N LEU A 18 11.09 9.21 -5.68
CA LEU A 18 12.29 9.45 -4.88
C LEU A 18 13.26 10.37 -5.63
N THR A 19 13.52 10.10 -6.91
CA THR A 19 14.41 10.92 -7.74
C THR A 19 13.96 12.37 -7.82
N ARG A 20 12.66 12.62 -7.92
CA ARG A 20 12.09 13.98 -7.99
C ARG A 20 11.79 14.62 -6.63
N LYS A 21 12.17 13.98 -5.52
CA LYS A 21 11.84 14.40 -4.14
C LYS A 21 10.33 14.61 -3.92
N ALA A 22 9.49 13.82 -4.59
CA ALA A 22 8.05 13.86 -4.39
C ALA A 22 7.63 12.94 -3.24
N PRO A 23 6.48 13.23 -2.59
CA PRO A 23 5.86 12.30 -1.66
C PRO A 23 5.59 10.93 -2.30
N PRO A 24 5.63 9.85 -1.49
CA PRO A 24 5.29 8.51 -1.96
C PRO A 24 3.82 8.45 -2.41
N ALA A 25 3.50 7.54 -3.33
CA ALA A 25 2.10 7.30 -3.72
C ALA A 25 1.28 6.61 -2.62
N ILE A 26 1.96 5.83 -1.77
CA ILE A 26 1.38 5.13 -0.63
C ILE A 26 2.21 5.55 0.58
N SER A 27 1.58 6.26 1.51
CA SER A 27 2.17 6.74 2.74
C SER A 27 2.09 5.68 3.84
N ILE A 28 2.71 5.97 4.99
CA ILE A 28 2.56 5.15 6.19
C ILE A 28 1.12 5.19 6.73
N ASP A 29 0.42 6.31 6.57
CA ASP A 29 -0.96 6.48 7.02
C ASP A 29 -1.91 5.57 6.23
N ASP A 30 -1.65 5.40 4.92
CA ASP A 30 -2.39 4.46 4.08
C ASP A 30 -2.21 3.02 4.56
N TYR A 31 -1.00 2.67 5.03
CA TYR A 31 -0.72 1.35 5.60
C TYR A 31 -1.47 1.14 6.91
N VAL A 32 -1.48 2.15 7.80
CA VAL A 32 -2.22 2.09 9.07
C VAL A 32 -3.71 1.92 8.80
N ALA A 33 -4.28 2.70 7.87
CA ALA A 33 -5.69 2.59 7.49
C ALA A 33 -6.03 1.18 6.96
N ALA A 34 -5.15 0.59 6.14
CA ALA A 34 -5.34 -0.77 5.64
C ALA A 34 -5.32 -1.81 6.76
N MET A 35 -4.40 -1.69 7.73
CA MET A 35 -4.34 -2.60 8.89
C MET A 35 -5.60 -2.49 9.76
N SER A 36 -6.10 -1.28 10.01
CA SER A 36 -7.35 -1.09 10.76
C SER A 36 -8.55 -1.74 10.08
N LEU A 37 -8.61 -1.73 8.74
CA LEU A 37 -9.67 -2.44 8.00
C LEU A 37 -9.55 -3.97 8.14
N ILE A 38 -8.33 -4.49 8.17
CA ILE A 38 -8.05 -5.92 8.38
C ILE A 38 -8.47 -6.32 9.80
N ASP A 39 -8.09 -5.54 10.81
CA ASP A 39 -8.47 -5.78 12.20
C ASP A 39 -9.99 -5.81 12.36
N ALA A 40 -10.69 -4.80 11.82
CA ALA A 40 -12.14 -4.74 11.85
C ALA A 40 -12.81 -5.94 11.14
N ALA A 41 -12.20 -6.45 10.07
CA ALA A 41 -12.69 -7.65 9.40
C ALA A 41 -12.55 -8.90 10.28
N TYR A 42 -11.41 -9.05 10.96
CA TYR A 42 -11.20 -10.15 11.91
C TYR A 42 -12.16 -10.09 13.09
N GLU A 43 -12.34 -8.91 13.69
CA GLU A 43 -13.30 -8.71 14.78
C GLU A 43 -14.73 -9.11 14.39
N LYS A 44 -15.13 -8.79 13.15
CA LYS A 44 -16.45 -9.14 12.62
C LYS A 44 -16.63 -10.65 12.41
N THR A 45 -15.58 -11.38 12.06
CA THR A 45 -15.61 -12.84 11.84
C THR A 45 -15.37 -13.68 13.08
N GLY A 46 -14.78 -13.08 14.13
CA GLY A 46 -14.50 -13.74 15.41
C GLY A 46 -15.68 -13.78 16.40
N ARG A 47 -16.88 -13.46 15.94
CA ARG A 47 -18.14 -13.47 16.69
C ARG A 47 -19.14 -14.42 16.04
#